data_AF-A0AAW7Q1G8-F1
#
_entry.id   AF-A0AAW7Q1G8-F1
#
_cell.length_a   1.000
_cell.length_b   1.000
_cell.length_c   1.000
_cell.angle_alpha   90.00
_cell.angle_beta   90.00
_cell.angle_gamma   90.00
#
_symmetry.space_group_name_H-M   'P 1'
#
loop_
_entity.id
_entity.type
_entity.pdbx_description
1 polymer ?
#
loop_
_entity_poly.entity_id
_entity_poly.type
_entity_poly.pdbx_seq_one_letter_code
_entity_poly.pdbx_strand_id
1 'polypeptide(L)'
;MFIRIILFLILLHELLSANNQKCIVPDIILETVKITENKTSNPYLIRTNEDINSFYNIVDKFPRRTTEDKNVIDCLNFQNCVNILNTLIQNKITNLDLGLFQINYNSFKYPLNSYFDKDKSYKNVCSIIKEKIKMNKGKWNWTVVASYHSITPKYNNIYKKRLIDNYIKLTSNNQIINTHIQTTISHSENILVVE
;
A
#
# COMPACT_ATOMS: atom_id res chain seq x y z
N MET A 1 22.04 26.24 -31.26
CA MET A 1 20.71 25.60 -31.13
C MET A 1 20.83 24.14 -30.67
N PHE A 2 21.67 23.32 -31.31
CA PHE A 2 21.90 21.90 -30.96
C PHE A 2 22.31 21.62 -29.51
N ILE A 3 23.25 22.39 -28.94
CA ILE A 3 23.72 22.20 -27.55
C ILE A 3 22.57 22.38 -26.53
N ARG A 4 21.64 23.30 -26.79
CA ARG A 4 20.47 23.53 -25.91
C ARG A 4 19.46 22.38 -25.97
N ILE A 5 19.31 21.75 -27.14
CA ILE A 5 18.44 20.58 -27.33
C ILE A 5 19.04 19.36 -26.61
N ILE A 6 20.36 19.16 -26.71
CA ILE A 6 21.06 18.06 -26.01
C ILE A 6 20.95 18.22 -24.49
N LEU A 7 21.19 19.42 -23.95
CA LEU A 7 21.02 19.69 -22.52
C LEU A 7 19.58 19.47 -22.05
N PHE A 8 18.59 19.86 -22.85
CA PHE A 8 17.18 19.62 -22.54
C PHE A 8 16.84 18.12 -22.54
N LEU A 9 17.38 17.34 -23.48
CA LEU A 9 17.20 15.89 -23.54
C LEU A 9 17.87 15.16 -22.38
N ILE A 10 19.05 15.61 -21.94
CA ILE A 10 19.73 15.06 -20.76
C ILE A 10 18.91 15.34 -19.49
N LEU A 11 18.42 16.58 -19.32
CA LEU A 11 17.50 16.94 -18.23
C LEU A 11 16.20 16.14 -18.28
N LEU A 12 15.63 15.94 -19.47
CA LEU A 12 14.42 15.13 -19.64
C LEU A 12 14.67 13.66 -19.28
N HIS A 13 15.84 13.11 -19.63
CA HIS A 13 16.22 11.75 -19.31
C HIS A 13 16.47 11.54 -17.81
N GLU A 14 17.08 12.52 -17.13
CA GLU A 14 17.23 12.49 -15.67
C GLU A 14 15.87 12.63 -14.94
N LEU A 15 14.97 13.48 -15.42
CA LEU A 15 13.59 13.57 -14.92
C LEU A 15 12.78 12.28 -15.12
N LEU A 16 12.96 11.61 -16.27
CA LEU A 16 12.35 10.31 -16.55
C LEU A 16 12.95 9.19 -15.66
N SER A 17 14.25 9.26 -15.38
CA SER A 17 14.96 8.26 -14.55
C SER A 17 14.70 8.42 -13.05
N ALA A 18 14.41 9.63 -12.57
CA ALA A 18 14.02 9.90 -11.19
C ALA A 18 12.72 9.18 -10.78
N ASN A 19 11.87 8.80 -11.75
CA ASN A 19 10.60 8.13 -11.51
C ASN A 19 10.70 6.59 -11.34
N ASN A 20 11.88 6.01 -11.56
CA ASN A 20 12.12 4.57 -11.51
C ASN A 20 12.98 4.13 -10.30
N GLN A 21 13.09 4.95 -9.26
CA GLN A 21 13.79 4.54 -8.05
C GLN A 21 13.02 3.39 -7.38
N LYS A 22 13.46 2.15 -7.61
CA LYS A 22 12.88 0.93 -7.03
C LYS A 22 12.89 1.07 -5.50
N CYS A 23 11.79 0.66 -4.87
CA CYS A 23 11.66 0.72 -3.43
C CYS A 23 12.81 -0.02 -2.73
N ILE A 24 13.46 0.61 -1.75
CA ILE A 24 14.50 -0.06 -0.94
C ILE A 24 13.90 -1.08 0.04
N VAL A 25 12.60 -0.96 0.31
CA VAL A 25 11.87 -1.91 1.15
C VAL A 25 11.53 -3.14 0.29
N PRO A 26 11.90 -4.36 0.71
CA PRO A 26 11.60 -5.56 -0.08
C PRO A 26 10.11 -5.76 -0.33
N ASP A 27 9.76 -6.24 -1.52
CA ASP A 27 8.36 -6.41 -1.94
C ASP A 27 7.56 -7.31 -0.97
N ILE A 28 8.19 -8.35 -0.41
CA ILE A 28 7.56 -9.23 0.59
C ILE A 28 7.14 -8.47 1.87
N ILE A 29 7.88 -7.43 2.26
CA ILE A 29 7.54 -6.59 3.41
C ILE A 29 6.37 -5.68 3.06
N LEU A 30 6.37 -5.07 1.88
CA LEU A 30 5.23 -4.27 1.41
C LEU A 30 3.96 -5.13 1.31
N GLU A 31 4.08 -6.33 0.75
CA GLU A 31 2.97 -7.28 0.67
C GLU A 31 2.46 -7.69 2.05
N THR A 32 3.37 -7.90 3.01
CA THR A 32 3.02 -8.17 4.42
C THR A 32 2.22 -7.02 5.02
N VAL A 33 2.63 -5.77 4.81
CA VAL A 33 1.88 -4.59 5.28
C VAL A 33 0.50 -4.55 4.62
N LYS A 34 0.41 -4.76 3.30
CA LYS A 34 -0.86 -4.78 2.56
C LYS A 34 -1.85 -5.74 3.17
N ILE A 35 -1.49 -7.02 3.33
CA ILE A 35 -2.42 -8.03 3.86
C ILE A 35 -2.69 -7.85 5.36
N THR A 36 -1.81 -7.14 6.07
CA THR A 36 -2.02 -6.78 7.47
C THR A 36 -3.08 -5.69 7.60
N GLU A 37 -3.06 -4.69 6.73
CA GLU A 37 -4.03 -3.59 6.71
C GLU A 37 -5.34 -3.99 6.04
N ASN A 38 -5.27 -4.69 4.92
CA ASN A 38 -6.39 -4.98 4.04
C ASN A 38 -6.31 -6.41 3.49
N LYS A 39 -7.04 -7.31 4.16
CA LYS A 39 -7.07 -8.74 3.79
C LYS A 39 -7.74 -9.01 2.44
N THR A 40 -8.64 -8.14 1.97
CA THR A 40 -9.36 -8.33 0.70
C THR A 40 -8.51 -7.92 -0.50
N SER A 41 -7.43 -7.17 -0.27
CA SER A 41 -6.65 -6.52 -1.34
C SER A 41 -7.49 -5.62 -2.26
N ASN A 42 -8.66 -5.15 -1.82
CA ASN A 42 -9.47 -4.18 -2.55
C ASN A 42 -8.90 -2.77 -2.38
N PRO A 43 -8.46 -2.07 -3.43
CA PRO A 43 -7.94 -0.70 -3.33
C PRO A 43 -9.00 0.35 -3.04
N TYR A 44 -10.30 0.03 -3.15
CA TYR A 44 -11.38 1.01 -3.10
C TYR A 44 -12.07 1.06 -1.74
N LEU A 45 -11.27 1.02 -0.66
CA LEU A 45 -11.76 1.07 0.71
C LEU A 45 -11.46 2.42 1.36
N ILE A 46 -12.44 2.95 2.09
CA ILE A 46 -12.29 4.10 2.99
C ILE A 46 -12.72 3.65 4.38
N ARG A 47 -11.85 3.84 5.36
CA ARG A 47 -12.11 3.61 6.78
C ARG A 47 -12.14 4.93 7.53
N THR A 48 -13.14 5.14 8.38
CA THR A 48 -13.18 6.29 9.29
C THR A 48 -12.63 5.94 10.67
N ASN A 49 -11.87 6.87 11.25
CA ASN A 49 -11.49 6.89 12.66
C ASN A 49 -12.25 7.99 13.45
N GLU A 50 -13.26 8.60 12.84
CA GLU A 50 -14.10 9.64 13.44
C GLU A 50 -15.47 9.09 13.84
N ASP A 51 -16.38 9.99 14.25
CA ASP A 51 -17.78 9.67 14.48
C ASP A 51 -18.42 9.05 13.24
N ILE A 52 -18.95 7.84 13.43
CA ILE A 52 -19.49 7.01 12.35
C ILE A 52 -20.75 7.61 11.74
N ASN A 53 -21.56 8.31 12.54
CA ASN A 53 -22.82 8.90 12.06
C ASN A 53 -22.54 10.07 11.12
N SER A 54 -21.62 10.96 11.50
CA SER A 54 -21.16 12.07 10.67
C SER A 54 -20.56 11.59 9.35
N PHE A 55 -19.81 10.48 9.38
CA PHE A 55 -19.30 9.83 8.18
C PHE A 55 -20.43 9.31 7.27
N TYR A 56 -21.39 8.54 7.80
CA TYR A 56 -22.50 7.99 7.01
C TYR A 56 -23.45 9.06 6.46
N ASN A 57 -23.69 10.15 7.19
CA ASN A 57 -24.44 11.31 6.70
C ASN A 57 -23.88 11.90 5.38
N ILE A 58 -22.60 11.64 5.08
CA ILE A 58 -21.95 12.07 3.85
C ILE A 58 -21.92 10.92 2.84
N VAL A 59 -21.40 9.75 3.24
CA VAL A 59 -21.12 8.66 2.28
C VAL A 59 -22.38 7.99 1.73
N ASP A 60 -23.53 8.12 2.40
CA ASP A 60 -24.82 7.57 1.94
C ASP A 60 -25.40 8.26 0.72
N LYS A 61 -24.82 9.39 0.32
CA LYS A 61 -25.15 10.10 -0.91
C LYS A 61 -24.50 9.48 -2.15
N PHE A 62 -23.66 8.46 -1.97
CA PHE A 62 -22.88 7.83 -3.02
C PHE A 62 -23.19 6.33 -3.09
N PRO A 63 -23.07 5.70 -4.28
CA PRO A 63 -23.09 4.24 -4.38
C PRO A 63 -21.96 3.64 -3.54
N ARG A 64 -22.26 2.68 -2.67
CA ARG A 64 -21.26 2.01 -1.83
C ARG A 64 -21.75 0.62 -1.42
N ARG A 65 -20.83 -0.21 -0.93
CA ARG A 65 -21.16 -1.43 -0.17
C ARG A 65 -20.71 -1.27 1.28
N THR A 66 -21.50 -1.82 2.19
CA THR A 66 -21.06 -2.05 3.57
C THR A 66 -20.03 -3.17 3.60
N THR A 67 -19.15 -3.13 4.58
CA THR A 67 -18.24 -4.25 4.88
C THR A 67 -18.57 -4.80 6.28
N GLU A 68 -17.89 -5.88 6.68
CA GLU A 68 -18.01 -6.43 8.03
C GLU A 68 -17.54 -5.44 9.11
N ASP A 69 -16.53 -4.61 8.82
CA ASP A 69 -16.16 -3.48 9.68
C ASP A 69 -17.11 -2.31 9.36
N LYS A 70 -17.97 -1.97 10.32
CA LYS A 70 -18.92 -0.85 10.19
C LYS A 70 -18.23 0.49 9.89
N ASN A 71 -16.95 0.65 10.23
CA ASN A 71 -16.19 1.86 9.97
C ASN A 71 -15.58 1.89 8.56
N VAL A 72 -15.73 0.81 7.78
CA VAL A 72 -15.15 0.66 6.44
C VAL A 72 -16.27 0.54 5.41
N ILE A 73 -16.14 1.30 4.33
CA ILE A 73 -16.97 1.18 3.14
C ILE A 73 -16.14 0.75 1.94
N ASP A 74 -16.77 0.04 1.03
CA ASP A 74 -16.25 -0.21 -0.32
C ASP A 74 -16.91 0.77 -1.29
N CYS A 75 -16.10 1.65 -1.90
CA CYS A 75 -16.55 2.65 -2.86
C CYS A 75 -16.86 2.05 -4.24
N LEU A 76 -16.71 0.74 -4.44
CA LEU A 76 -16.94 -0.01 -5.68
C LEU A 76 -15.89 0.23 -6.77
N ASN A 77 -15.43 1.46 -6.95
CA ASN A 77 -14.46 1.83 -7.97
C ASN A 77 -13.64 3.06 -7.59
N PHE A 78 -12.57 3.26 -8.36
CA PHE A 78 -11.61 4.34 -8.21
C PHE A 78 -12.24 5.74 -8.20
N GLN A 79 -13.01 6.10 -9.23
CA GLN A 79 -13.54 7.45 -9.38
C GLN A 79 -14.49 7.80 -8.24
N ASN A 80 -15.33 6.85 -7.85
CA ASN A 80 -16.27 7.03 -6.75
C ASN A 80 -15.54 7.20 -5.42
N CYS A 81 -14.49 6.43 -5.14
CA CYS A 81 -13.66 6.62 -3.94
C CYS A 81 -13.01 8.02 -3.88
N VAL A 82 -12.48 8.52 -5.01
CA VAL A 82 -11.92 9.88 -5.08
C VAL A 82 -12.99 10.93 -4.79
N ASN A 83 -14.19 10.78 -5.36
CA ASN A 83 -15.30 11.71 -5.15
C ASN A 83 -15.76 11.70 -3.68
N ILE A 84 -15.98 10.51 -3.09
CA ILE A 84 -16.35 10.35 -1.69
C ILE A 84 -15.31 11.00 -0.78
N LEU A 85 -14.02 10.70 -0.99
CA LEU A 85 -12.93 11.26 -0.21
C LEU A 85 -12.90 12.79 -0.29
N ASN A 86 -13.03 13.35 -1.49
CA ASN A 86 -13.07 14.81 -1.67
C ASN A 86 -14.24 15.44 -0.90
N THR A 87 -15.43 14.85 -0.96
CA THR A 87 -16.60 15.34 -0.21
C THR A 87 -16.41 15.21 1.30
N LEU A 88 -15.84 14.12 1.80
CA LEU A 88 -15.52 13.96 3.23
C LEU A 88 -14.58 15.07 3.71
N ILE A 89 -13.51 15.35 2.95
CA ILE A 89 -12.53 16.40 3.28
C ILE A 89 -13.18 17.78 3.27
N GLN A 90 -14.01 18.09 2.27
CA GLN A 90 -14.76 19.36 2.21
C GLN A 90 -15.68 19.56 3.43
N ASN A 91 -16.18 18.46 4.01
CA ASN A 91 -16.99 18.45 5.23
C ASN A 91 -16.15 18.23 6.50
N LYS A 92 -14.83 18.41 6.43
CA LYS A 92 -13.89 18.33 7.55
C LYS A 92 -13.74 16.95 8.21
N ILE A 93 -14.23 15.88 7.57
CA ILE A 93 -13.96 14.50 7.99
C ILE A 93 -12.63 14.08 7.36
N THR A 94 -11.58 13.95 8.16
CA THR A 94 -10.20 13.84 7.66
C THR A 94 -9.36 12.75 8.32
N ASN A 95 -9.75 12.23 9.49
CA ASN A 95 -9.09 11.09 10.10
C ASN A 95 -9.56 9.78 9.46
N LEU A 96 -9.07 9.56 8.24
CA LEU A 96 -9.48 8.46 7.35
C LEU A 96 -8.27 7.59 6.99
N ASP A 97 -8.45 6.27 6.98
CA ASP A 97 -7.47 5.33 6.44
C ASP A 97 -7.91 4.87 5.05
N LEU A 98 -7.01 4.99 4.06
CA LEU A 98 -7.39 4.96 2.66
C LEU A 98 -6.68 3.84 1.87
N GLY A 99 -7.46 3.13 1.06
CA GLY A 99 -6.97 2.26 0.00
C GLY A 99 -6.29 0.97 0.47
N LEU A 100 -5.41 0.43 -0.39
CA LEU A 100 -4.78 -0.89 -0.18
C LEU A 100 -4.00 -1.00 1.13
N PHE A 101 -3.32 0.08 1.51
CA PHE A 101 -2.45 0.11 2.68
C PHE A 101 -3.09 0.83 3.85
N GLN A 102 -4.36 1.25 3.75
CA GLN A 102 -5.05 2.01 4.79
C GLN A 102 -4.18 3.20 5.24
N ILE A 103 -3.63 3.96 4.29
CA ILE A 103 -2.75 5.10 4.59
C ILE A 103 -3.61 6.20 5.22
N ASN A 104 -3.27 6.61 6.44
CA ASN A 104 -4.02 7.64 7.15
C ASN A 104 -3.84 9.02 6.49
N TYR A 105 -4.93 9.64 6.05
CA TYR A 105 -4.94 10.93 5.38
C TYR A 105 -4.39 12.06 6.26
N ASN A 106 -4.62 12.03 7.57
CA ASN A 106 -4.12 13.08 8.47
C ASN A 106 -2.62 13.00 8.70
N SER A 107 -2.08 11.79 8.70
CA SER A 107 -0.66 11.55 8.93
C SER A 107 0.17 11.77 7.66
N PHE A 108 -0.37 11.40 6.50
CA PHE A 108 0.35 11.46 5.22
C PHE A 108 -0.54 12.03 4.12
N LYS A 109 -0.22 13.25 3.68
CA LYS A 109 -0.96 13.96 2.62
C LYS A 109 -0.37 13.65 1.25
N TYR A 110 -1.13 12.95 0.42
CA TYR A 110 -0.83 12.66 -0.97
C TYR A 110 -1.97 13.16 -1.87
N PRO A 111 -1.77 13.25 -3.20
CA PRO A 111 -2.88 13.49 -4.13
C PRO A 111 -4.00 12.46 -3.92
N LEU A 112 -5.26 12.91 -3.87
CA LEU A 112 -6.42 12.07 -3.48
C LEU A 112 -6.55 10.79 -4.31
N ASN A 113 -6.25 10.88 -5.60
CA ASN A 113 -6.28 9.74 -6.51
C ASN A 113 -5.23 8.68 -6.20
N SER A 114 -4.10 9.06 -5.59
CA SER A 114 -2.98 8.15 -5.34
C SER A 114 -3.26 7.12 -4.25
N TYR A 115 -4.20 7.37 -3.34
CA TYR A 115 -4.60 6.41 -2.30
C TYR A 115 -5.34 5.19 -2.87
N PHE A 116 -6.04 5.36 -4.00
CA PHE A 116 -6.87 4.32 -4.61
C PHE A 116 -6.25 3.74 -5.89
N ASP A 117 -5.13 4.30 -6.33
CA ASP A 117 -4.30 3.79 -7.41
C ASP A 117 -3.27 2.80 -6.83
N LYS A 118 -3.28 1.56 -7.32
CA LYS A 118 -2.45 0.47 -6.79
C LYS A 118 -0.96 0.83 -6.82
N ASP A 119 -0.43 1.24 -7.97
CA ASP A 119 1.00 1.45 -8.14
C ASP A 119 1.48 2.66 -7.34
N LYS A 120 0.68 3.73 -7.32
CA LYS A 120 0.99 4.91 -6.49
C LYS A 120 0.91 4.58 -5.00
N SER A 121 -0.05 3.77 -4.60
CA SER A 121 -0.18 3.31 -3.21
C SER A 121 1.04 2.53 -2.74
N TYR A 122 1.60 1.63 -3.56
CA TYR A 122 2.86 0.95 -3.27
C TYR A 122 4.04 1.93 -3.14
N LYS A 123 4.12 2.94 -4.01
CA LYS A 123 5.16 4.00 -3.90
C LYS A 123 5.01 4.82 -2.63
N ASN A 124 3.79 5.18 -2.25
CA ASN A 124 3.49 5.96 -1.04
C ASN A 124 3.90 5.18 0.23
N VAL A 125 3.44 3.93 0.39
CA VAL A 125 3.79 3.12 1.56
C VAL A 125 5.30 2.84 1.63
N CYS A 126 5.96 2.63 0.49
CA CYS A 126 7.40 2.50 0.41
C CYS A 126 8.10 3.75 0.97
N SER A 127 7.65 4.94 0.55
CA SER A 127 8.22 6.20 1.02
C SER A 127 8.08 6.35 2.54
N ILE A 128 6.92 6.01 3.10
CA ILE A 128 6.67 6.09 4.54
C ILE A 128 7.60 5.15 5.31
N ILE A 129 7.69 3.88 4.90
CA ILE A 129 8.55 2.90 5.59
C ILE A 129 10.03 3.26 5.43
N LYS A 130 10.44 3.76 4.25
CA LYS A 130 11.80 4.27 4.01
C LYS A 130 12.16 5.39 4.98
N GLU A 131 11.25 6.32 5.26
CA GLU A 131 11.45 7.34 6.28
C GLU A 131 11.63 6.75 7.68
N LYS A 132 10.82 5.76 8.07
CA LYS A 132 10.98 5.09 9.37
C LYS A 132 12.33 4.41 9.51
N ILE A 133 12.81 3.76 8.45
CA ILE A 133 14.15 3.14 8.41
C ILE A 133 15.24 4.22 8.52
N LYS A 134 15.09 5.35 7.82
CA LYS A 134 16.04 6.48 7.90
C LYS A 134 16.10 7.04 9.33
N MET A 135 14.95 7.24 9.98
CA MET A 135 14.88 7.67 11.39
C MET A 135 15.60 6.69 12.33
N ASN A 136 15.64 5.40 11.97
CA ASN A 136 16.38 4.37 12.69
C ASN A 136 17.81 4.13 12.12
N LYS A 137 18.48 5.20 11.68
CA LYS A 137 19.88 5.17 11.20
C LYS A 137 20.13 4.14 10.08
N GLY A 138 19.15 3.97 9.20
CA GLY A 138 19.24 3.04 8.06
C GLY A 138 19.03 1.57 8.42
N LYS A 139 18.80 1.23 9.69
CA LYS A 139 18.55 -0.13 10.15
C LYS A 139 17.06 -0.41 10.19
N TRP A 140 16.65 -1.61 9.85
CA TRP A 140 15.25 -2.02 9.96
C TRP A 140 15.12 -3.31 10.79
N ASN A 141 13.98 -3.42 11.45
CA ASN A 141 13.47 -4.63 12.09
C ASN A 141 11.94 -4.52 12.12
N TRP A 142 11.24 -5.54 12.61
CA TRP A 142 9.77 -5.52 12.66
C TRP A 142 9.18 -4.37 13.49
N THR A 143 9.88 -3.89 14.52
CA THR A 143 9.46 -2.71 15.29
C THR A 143 9.49 -1.44 14.44
N VAL A 144 10.53 -1.27 13.62
CA VAL A 144 10.66 -0.15 12.67
C VAL A 144 9.56 -0.22 11.61
N VAL A 145 9.32 -1.38 11.01
CA VAL A 145 8.22 -1.53 10.02
C VAL A 145 6.87 -1.26 10.68
N ALA A 146 6.64 -1.78 11.89
CA ALA A 146 5.40 -1.56 12.63
C ALA A 146 5.15 -0.09 13.02
N SER A 147 6.19 0.75 12.98
CA SER A 147 6.04 2.19 13.19
C SER A 147 5.32 2.92 12.05
N TYR A 148 5.10 2.23 10.93
CA TYR A 148 4.12 2.61 9.91
C TYR A 148 2.74 2.86 10.54
N HIS A 149 2.28 1.92 11.36
CA HIS A 149 0.97 1.98 12.01
C HIS A 149 1.00 2.83 13.28
N SER A 150 2.00 2.66 14.14
CA SER A 150 2.15 3.49 15.35
C SER A 150 3.56 3.41 15.95
N ILE A 151 4.08 4.55 16.41
CA ILE A 151 5.31 4.61 17.21
C ILE A 151 5.08 4.28 18.69
N THR A 152 3.83 4.34 19.16
CA THR A 152 3.48 4.10 20.56
C THR A 152 3.72 2.62 20.89
N PRO A 153 4.54 2.27 21.89
CA PRO A 153 5.02 0.89 22.10
C PRO A 153 3.91 -0.16 22.18
N LYS A 154 2.80 0.14 22.87
CA LYS A 154 1.64 -0.77 22.99
C LYS A 154 1.06 -1.14 21.62
N TYR A 155 0.72 -0.15 20.80
CA TYR A 155 0.09 -0.37 19.49
C TYR A 155 1.07 -0.91 18.46
N ASN A 156 2.32 -0.43 18.50
CA ASN A 156 3.40 -0.97 17.68
C ASN A 156 3.56 -2.48 17.90
N ASN A 157 3.63 -2.94 19.16
CA ASN A 157 3.81 -4.35 19.46
C ASN A 157 2.66 -5.24 18.97
N ILE A 158 1.40 -4.76 19.08
CA ILE A 158 0.23 -5.47 18.55
C ILE A 158 0.34 -5.61 17.03
N TYR A 159 0.63 -4.51 16.34
CA TYR A 159 0.75 -4.51 14.89
C TYR A 159 1.95 -5.33 14.40
N LYS A 160 3.08 -5.23 15.08
CA LYS A 160 4.30 -6.02 14.84
C LYS A 160 4.04 -7.52 14.86
N LYS A 161 3.26 -8.00 15.83
CA LYS A 161 2.88 -9.42 15.90
C LYS A 161 2.12 -9.84 14.64
N ARG A 162 1.11 -9.04 14.23
CA ARG A 162 0.34 -9.30 13.00
C ARG A 162 1.22 -9.30 11.75
N LEU A 163 2.16 -8.38 11.63
CA LEU A 163 3.12 -8.35 10.51
C LEU A 163 3.93 -9.65 10.45
N ILE A 164 4.49 -10.09 11.58
CA ILE A 164 5.29 -11.32 11.65
C ILE A 164 4.44 -12.54 11.28
N ASP A 165 3.23 -12.67 11.83
CA ASP A 165 2.32 -13.77 11.54
C ASP A 165 1.97 -13.84 10.04
N ASN A 166 1.71 -12.68 9.43
CA ASN A 166 1.40 -12.58 8.00
C ASN A 166 2.63 -12.81 7.11
N TYR A 167 3.80 -12.36 7.52
CA TYR A 167 5.06 -12.62 6.82
C TYR A 167 5.37 -14.12 6.77
N ILE A 168 5.19 -14.82 7.90
CA ILE A 168 5.37 -16.29 7.97
C ILE A 168 4.41 -16.97 7.00
N LYS A 169 3.12 -16.61 7.01
CA LYS A 169 2.13 -17.17 6.07
C LYS A 169 2.53 -16.99 4.60
N LEU A 170 2.94 -15.77 4.22
CA LEU A 170 3.35 -15.47 2.84
C LEU A 170 4.59 -16.26 2.43
N THR A 171 5.58 -16.36 3.32
CA THR A 171 6.84 -17.06 3.02
C THR A 171 6.66 -18.58 2.96
N SER A 172 5.86 -19.17 3.85
CA SER A 172 5.52 -20.60 3.78
C SER A 172 4.73 -20.95 2.52
N ASN A 173 3.77 -20.12 2.12
CA ASN A 173 3.02 -20.34 0.89
C ASN A 173 3.91 -20.24 -0.36
N ASN A 174 4.84 -19.28 -0.39
CA ASN A 174 5.81 -19.17 -1.49
C ASN A 174 6.76 -20.38 -1.55
N GLN A 175 7.17 -20.92 -0.40
CA GLN A 175 7.96 -22.15 -0.36
C GLN A 175 7.18 -23.35 -0.91
N ILE A 176 5.92 -23.50 -0.53
CA ILE A 176 5.02 -24.56 -1.04
C ILE A 176 4.82 -24.43 -2.56
N ILE A 177 4.60 -23.22 -3.07
CA ILE A 177 4.47 -22.98 -4.51
C ILE A 177 5.77 -23.34 -5.24
N ASN A 178 6.93 -22.94 -4.72
CA ASN A 178 8.22 -23.24 -5.34
C ASN A 178 8.54 -24.74 -5.32
N THR A 179 8.22 -25.47 -4.25
CA THR A 179 8.36 -26.93 -4.21
C THR A 179 7.35 -27.64 -5.12
N HIS A 180 6.14 -27.10 -5.28
CA HIS A 180 5.17 -27.61 -6.25
C HIS A 180 5.59 -27.35 -7.69
N ILE A 181 6.16 -26.18 -8.00
CA ILE A 181 6.72 -25.87 -9.32
C ILE A 181 7.92 -26.78 -9.61
N GLN A 182 8.84 -26.99 -8.65
CA GLN A 182 9.94 -27.93 -8.82
C GLN A 182 9.47 -29.38 -9.02
N THR A 183 8.42 -29.82 -8.33
CA THR A 183 7.88 -31.19 -8.48
C THR A 183 7.01 -31.36 -9.74
N THR A 184 6.37 -30.30 -10.25
CA THR A 184 5.68 -30.34 -11.55
C THR A 184 6.65 -30.24 -12.73
N ILE A 185 7.77 -29.53 -12.57
CA ILE A 185 8.86 -29.55 -13.56
C ILE A 185 9.56 -30.92 -13.56
N SER A 186 9.77 -31.57 -12.39
CA SER A 186 10.38 -32.92 -12.34
C SER A 186 9.43 -34.07 -12.76
N HIS A 187 8.14 -33.81 -12.93
CA HIS A 187 7.16 -34.77 -13.49
C HIS A 187 6.80 -34.49 -14.96
N SER A 188 7.45 -33.52 -15.61
CA SER A 188 7.27 -33.22 -17.03
C SER A 188 8.56 -33.35 -17.84
N GLU A 189 9.52 -34.16 -17.38
CA GLU A 189 10.56 -34.67 -18.27
C GLU A 189 9.99 -35.77 -19.17
N ASN A 190 9.34 -35.31 -20.23
CA ASN A 190 9.60 -35.82 -21.56
C ASN A 190 9.39 -34.68 -22.57
N ILE A 191 10.52 -34.30 -23.20
CA ILE A 191 10.65 -33.73 -24.54
C ILE A 191 10.95 -32.20 -24.64
N LEU A 192 12.23 -32.00 -24.99
CA LEU A 192 12.84 -31.03 -25.92
C LEU A 192 13.55 -29.76 -25.43
N VAL A 193 14.77 -29.68 -25.96
CA VAL A 193 15.89 -28.75 -25.79
C VAL A 193 15.76 -27.57 -26.77
N VAL A 194 16.68 -26.60 -26.61
CA VAL A 194 17.19 -25.59 -27.57
C VAL A 194 16.43 -24.26 -27.47
N GLU A 195 17.01 -23.10 -27.15
CA GLU A 195 18.37 -22.52 -27.29
C GLU A 195 18.62 -21.50 -26.15
#